data_AF-A0A820FEI4-F1
#
_entry.id   AF-A0A820FEI4-F1
#
_cell.length_a   1.000
_cell.length_b   1.000
_cell.length_c   1.000
_cell.angle_alpha   90.00
_cell.angle_beta   90.00
_cell.angle_gamma   90.00
#
_symmetry.space_group_name_H-M   'P 1'
#
loop_
_entity.id
_entity.type
_entity.pdbx_description
1 polymer ?
#
loop_
_entity_poly.entity_id
_entity_poly.type
_entity_poly.pdbx_seq_one_letter_code
_entity_poly.pdbx_strand_id
1 'polypeptide(L)'
;FPEKDETKKAEELKKFLDETVTKHVENLGKLKKAYSKDEKYFVGDKLSWADLFVFQSIQALLQAVPEVKGKFGEQFKPLMDAINGNENIKKYLDARPQTAF
;
A
#
# COMPACT_ATOMS: atom_id res chain seq x y z
N PHE A 1 16.91 -10.02 8.32
CA PHE A 1 18.04 -10.80 7.80
C PHE A 1 17.54 -11.54 6.57
N PRO A 2 18.14 -11.40 5.38
CA PRO A 2 17.72 -12.19 4.23
C PRO A 2 18.03 -13.67 4.47
N GLU A 3 17.02 -14.53 4.32
CA GLU A 3 17.17 -15.99 4.32
C GLU A 3 18.09 -16.40 3.16
N LYS A 4 19.03 -17.31 3.44
CA LYS A 4 20.09 -17.72 2.50
C LYS A 4 19.67 -18.95 1.69
N ASP A 5 18.77 -19.76 2.22
CA ASP A 5 18.22 -20.92 1.53
C ASP A 5 17.17 -20.48 0.50
N GLU A 6 17.43 -20.72 -0.79
CA GLU A 6 16.54 -20.29 -1.88
C GLU A 6 15.16 -20.95 -1.83
N THR A 7 15.09 -22.20 -1.34
CA THR A 7 13.82 -22.93 -1.24
C THR A 7 12.98 -22.35 -0.11
N LYS A 8 13.57 -22.14 1.07
CA LYS A 8 12.87 -21.50 2.20
C LYS A 8 12.46 -20.07 1.87
N LYS A 9 13.31 -19.31 1.20
CA LYS A 9 12.97 -17.95 0.75
C LYS A 9 11.75 -17.95 -0.17
N ALA A 10 11.66 -18.90 -1.11
CA ALA A 10 10.50 -19.02 -1.99
C ALA A 10 9.22 -19.41 -1.23
N GLU A 11 9.32 -20.34 -0.27
CA GLU A 11 8.20 -20.73 0.58
C GLU A 11 7.70 -19.57 1.46
N GLU A 12 8.62 -18.83 2.08
CA GLU A 12 8.29 -17.64 2.89
C GLU A 12 7.69 -16.52 2.05
N LEU A 13 8.23 -16.28 0.85
CA LEU A 13 7.66 -15.32 -0.09
C LEU A 13 6.24 -15.71 -0.47
N LYS A 14 5.99 -16.98 -0.79
CA LYS A 14 4.64 -17.47 -1.10
C LYS A 14 3.68 -17.27 0.06
N LYS A 15 4.10 -17.65 1.28
CA LYS A 15 3.30 -17.44 2.50
C LYS A 15 3.03 -15.95 2.76
N PHE A 16 4.04 -15.11 2.57
CA PHE A 16 3.90 -13.66 2.69
C PHE A 16 2.85 -13.13 1.71
N LEU A 17 2.93 -13.52 0.43
CA LEU A 17 2.02 -13.07 -0.62
C LEU A 17 0.59 -13.59 -0.41
N ASP A 18 0.43 -14.88 -0.13
CA ASP A 18 -0.87 -15.54 -0.12
C ASP A 18 -1.62 -15.34 1.19
N GLU A 19 -0.92 -15.30 2.32
CA GLU A 19 -1.54 -15.14 3.64
C GLU A 19 -1.39 -13.72 4.15
N THR A 20 -0.15 -13.23 4.28
CA THR A 20 0.12 -12.00 5.03
C THR A 20 -0.40 -10.77 4.29
N VAL A 21 -0.04 -10.60 3.02
CA VAL A 21 -0.46 -9.45 2.20
C VAL A 21 -1.97 -9.51 1.98
N THR A 22 -2.52 -10.67 1.57
CA THR A 22 -3.96 -10.86 1.37
C THR A 22 -4.76 -10.44 2.61
N LYS A 23 -4.40 -10.95 3.79
CA LYS A 23 -5.08 -10.62 5.05
C LYS A 23 -5.00 -9.13 5.38
N HIS A 24 -3.87 -8.47 5.15
CA HIS A 24 -3.74 -7.03 5.39
C HIS A 24 -4.56 -6.21 4.40
N VAL A 25 -4.58 -6.58 3.12
CA VAL A 25 -5.41 -5.94 2.10
C VAL A 25 -6.89 -6.06 2.44
N GLU A 26 -7.34 -7.22 2.88
CA GLU A 26 -8.72 -7.42 3.34
C GLU A 26 -9.05 -6.58 4.57
N ASN A 27 -8.16 -6.55 5.56
CA ASN A 27 -8.37 -5.76 6.77
C ASN A 27 -8.42 -4.27 6.48
N LEU A 28 -7.54 -3.76 5.62
CA LEU A 28 -7.58 -2.37 5.16
C LEU A 28 -8.89 -2.06 4.43
N GLY A 29 -9.38 -2.99 3.59
CA GLY A 29 -10.68 -2.87 2.95
C GLY A 29 -11.84 -2.79 3.95
N LYS A 30 -11.83 -3.62 5.00
CA LYS A 30 -12.81 -3.58 6.09
C LYS A 30 -12.77 -2.26 6.85
N LEU A 31 -11.59 -1.77 7.20
CA LEU A 31 -11.41 -0.48 7.88
C LEU A 31 -11.95 0.67 7.02
N LYS A 32 -11.60 0.68 5.74
CA LYS A 32 -12.07 1.70 4.81
C LYS A 32 -13.59 1.69 4.69
N LYS A 33 -14.22 0.52 4.56
CA LYS A 33 -15.69 0.40 4.55
C LYS A 33 -16.34 0.88 5.85
N ALA A 34 -15.69 0.69 7.00
CA ALA A 34 -16.24 1.06 8.29
C ALA A 34 -16.16 2.57 8.58
N TYR A 35 -15.10 3.23 8.12
CA TYR A 35 -14.78 4.59 8.55
C TYR A 35 -14.78 5.65 7.43
N SER A 36 -14.74 5.22 6.16
CA SER A 36 -14.84 6.14 5.03
C SER A 36 -16.27 6.63 4.83
N LYS A 37 -16.41 7.88 4.40
CA LYS A 37 -17.70 8.44 3.95
C LYS A 37 -17.90 8.34 2.44
N ASP A 38 -16.81 8.27 1.67
CA ASP A 38 -16.83 8.40 0.20
C ASP A 38 -16.05 7.29 -0.53
N GLU A 39 -15.56 6.29 0.22
CA GLU A 39 -14.66 5.24 -0.25
C GLU A 39 -13.39 5.75 -0.96
N LYS A 40 -13.07 7.05 -0.81
CA LYS A 40 -11.81 7.63 -1.29
C LYS A 40 -10.77 7.56 -0.19
N TYR A 41 -11.08 8.13 0.98
CA TYR A 41 -10.18 8.19 2.13
C TYR A 41 -10.52 7.12 3.18
N PHE A 42 -9.56 6.76 4.02
CA PHE A 42 -9.76 5.73 5.05
C PHE A 42 -10.69 6.17 6.19
N VAL A 43 -10.73 7.46 6.51
CA VAL A 43 -11.55 8.00 7.60
C VAL A 43 -12.22 9.30 7.15
N GLY A 44 -13.54 9.35 7.21
CA GLY A 44 -14.30 10.51 6.76
C GLY A 44 -14.24 10.72 5.24
N ASP A 45 -14.27 11.98 4.83
CA ASP A 45 -14.33 12.46 3.43
C ASP A 45 -13.14 13.38 3.09
N LYS A 46 -12.10 13.39 3.93
CA LYS A 46 -10.91 14.23 3.76
C LYS A 46 -9.64 13.42 3.93
N LEU A 47 -8.59 13.87 3.24
CA LEU A 47 -7.26 13.32 3.39
C LEU A 47 -6.79 13.39 4.85
N SER A 48 -6.31 12.26 5.34
CA SER A 48 -5.75 12.12 6.68
C SER A 48 -4.36 11.48 6.65
N TRP A 49 -3.70 11.39 7.80
CA TRP A 49 -2.43 10.69 7.93
C TRP A 49 -2.53 9.19 7.62
N ALA A 50 -3.69 8.56 7.85
CA ALA A 50 -3.90 7.15 7.55
C ALA A 50 -3.77 6.89 6.03
N ASP A 51 -4.29 7.81 5.22
CA ASP A 51 -4.23 7.75 3.76
C ASP A 51 -2.78 7.82 3.24
N LEU A 52 -2.00 8.76 3.78
CA LEU A 52 -0.58 8.92 3.43
C LEU A 52 0.24 7.71 3.86
N PHE A 53 -0.02 7.17 5.05
CA PHE A 53 0.66 5.99 5.56
C PHE A 53 0.40 4.77 4.68
N VAL A 54 -0.86 4.51 4.32
CA VAL A 54 -1.21 3.38 3.45
C VAL A 54 -0.64 3.57 2.05
N PHE A 55 -0.71 4.78 1.48
CA PHE A 55 -0.11 5.10 0.19
C PHE A 55 1.39 4.79 0.17
N GLN A 56 2.15 5.33 1.13
CA GLN A 56 3.59 5.10 1.23
C GLN A 56 3.91 3.63 1.48
N SER A 57 3.14 2.94 2.32
CA SER A 57 3.33 1.52 2.61
C SER A 57 3.15 0.66 1.36
N ILE A 58 2.15 0.96 0.52
CA ILE A 58 1.93 0.26 -0.75
C ILE A 58 3.09 0.54 -1.71
N GLN A 59 3.54 1.79 -1.83
CA GLN A 59 4.70 2.13 -2.68
C GLN A 59 5.97 1.40 -2.24
N ALA A 60 6.29 1.44 -0.95
CA ALA A 60 7.46 0.76 -0.40
C ALA A 60 7.38 -0.76 -0.61
N LEU A 61 6.20 -1.35 -0.43
CA LEU A 61 6.03 -2.79 -0.64
C LEU A 61 6.16 -3.18 -2.11
N LEU A 62 5.62 -2.38 -3.04
CA LEU A 62 5.80 -2.60 -4.48
C LEU A 62 7.26 -2.49 -4.92
N GLN A 63 8.04 -1.60 -4.29
CA GLN A 63 9.46 -1.46 -4.56
C GLN A 63 10.26 -2.65 -4.00
N ALA A 64 9.92 -3.13 -2.80
CA ALA A 64 10.65 -4.20 -2.14
C ALA A 64 10.28 -5.60 -2.63
N VAL A 65 9.00 -5.83 -2.97
CA VAL A 65 8.44 -7.13 -3.36
C VAL A 65 7.46 -6.92 -4.53
N PRO A 66 7.93 -6.74 -5.78
CA PRO A 66 7.07 -6.46 -6.93
C PRO A 66 5.92 -7.46 -7.15
N GLU A 67 6.07 -8.69 -6.68
CA GLU A 67 5.09 -9.78 -6.74
C GLU A 67 3.77 -9.45 -6.00
N VAL A 68 3.78 -8.49 -5.08
CA VAL A 68 2.57 -8.03 -4.38
C VAL A 68 1.60 -7.26 -5.28
N LYS A 69 2.05 -6.81 -6.47
CA LYS A 69 1.25 -5.96 -7.36
C LYS A 69 -0.14 -6.53 -7.65
N GLY A 70 -0.23 -7.85 -7.84
CA GLY A 70 -1.51 -8.54 -8.08
C GLY A 70 -2.38 -8.75 -6.85
N LYS A 71 -1.87 -8.47 -5.64
CA LYS A 71 -2.58 -8.64 -4.37
C LYS A 71 -3.33 -7.38 -3.95
N PHE A 72 -2.89 -6.21 -4.40
CA PHE A 72 -3.59 -4.95 -4.16
C PHE A 72 -4.75 -4.79 -5.14
N GLY A 73 -5.98 -4.97 -4.65
CA GLY A 73 -7.19 -4.80 -5.47
C GLY A 73 -7.48 -3.34 -5.84
N GLU A 74 -8.42 -3.15 -6.78
CA GLU A 74 -8.85 -1.82 -7.29
C GLU A 74 -9.41 -0.91 -6.19
N GLN A 75 -9.76 -1.44 -5.02
CA GLN A 75 -10.26 -0.70 -3.86
C GLN A 75 -9.34 0.44 -3.36
N PHE A 76 -8.04 0.38 -3.65
CA PHE A 76 -7.09 1.45 -3.29
C PHE A 76 -6.89 2.47 -4.41
N LYS A 77 -7.39 2.22 -5.62
CA LYS A 77 -7.25 3.14 -6.75
C LYS A 77 -7.81 4.55 -6.46
N PRO A 78 -8.99 4.72 -5.85
CA PRO A 78 -9.50 6.06 -5.51
C PRO A 78 -8.57 6.86 -4.59
N LEU A 79 -7.92 6.17 -3.64
CA LEU A 79 -6.95 6.78 -2.73
C LEU A 79 -5.68 7.19 -3.49
N MET A 80 -5.15 6.30 -4.33
CA MET A 80 -3.97 6.55 -5.15
C MET A 80 -4.20 7.75 -6.07
N ASP A 81 -5.35 7.80 -6.74
CA ASP A 81 -5.71 8.89 -7.65
C ASP A 81 -5.88 10.21 -6.87
N ALA A 82 -6.48 10.19 -5.67
CA ALA A 82 -6.65 11.38 -4.83
C ALA A 82 -5.31 11.97 -4.34
N ILE A 83 -4.37 11.12 -3.94
CA ILE A 83 -3.04 11.55 -3.48
C ILE A 83 -2.21 12.10 -4.65
N ASN A 84 -2.18 11.38 -5.78
CA ASN A 84 -1.44 11.82 -6.96
C ASN A 84 -2.05 13.08 -7.62
N GLY A 85 -3.34 13.32 -7.40
CA GLY A 85 -4.05 14.53 -7.85
C GLY A 85 -3.89 15.73 -6.92
N ASN A 86 -3.30 15.58 -5.73
CA ASN A 86 -3.05 16.69 -4.82
C ASN A 86 -1.75 17.41 -5.22
N GLU A 87 -1.83 18.67 -5.64
CA GLU A 87 -0.68 19.42 -6.17
C GLU A 87 0.49 19.54 -5.18
N ASN A 88 0.20 19.76 -3.90
CA ASN A 88 1.25 19.89 -2.88
C ASN A 88 1.97 18.57 -2.64
N ILE A 89 1.23 17.47 -2.59
CA ILE A 89 1.82 16.14 -2.39
C ILE A 89 2.57 15.72 -3.65
N LYS A 90 1.99 15.93 -4.83
CA LYS A 90 2.65 15.65 -6.11
C LYS A 90 3.99 16.40 -6.21
N LYS A 91 4.00 17.70 -5.90
CA LYS A 91 5.23 18.50 -5.87
C LYS A 91 6.28 17.91 -4.93
N TYR A 92 5.88 17.40 -3.77
CA TYR A 92 6.80 16.70 -2.86
C TYR A 92 7.28 15.37 -3.44
N LEU A 93 6.38 14.54 -3.98
CA LEU A 93 6.72 13.24 -4.55
C LEU A 93 7.69 13.35 -5.74
N ASP A 94 7.54 14.40 -6.56
CA ASP A 94 8.41 14.67 -7.70
C ASP A 94 9.81 15.17 -7.27
N ALA A 95 9.90 15.88 -6.14
CA ALA A 95 11.15 16.47 -5.64
C ALA A 95 11.89 15.63 -4.59
N ARG A 96 11.21 14.67 -3.93
CA ARG A 96 11.80 13.91 -2.84
C ARG A 96 12.93 13.00 -3.34
N PRO A 97 14.04 12.85 -2.58
CA PRO A 97 15.08 11.89 -2.91
C PRO A 97 14.52 10.47 -3.02
N GLN A 98 15.00 9.70 -3.99
CA GLN A 98 14.67 8.28 -4.08
C GLN A 98 15.61 7.52 -3.14
N THR A 99 15.05 6.89 -2.12
CA THR A 99 15.78 6.06 -1.16
C THR A 99 15.34 4.60 -1.31
N ALA A 100 16.20 3.67 -0.86
CA ALA A 100 15.86 2.24 -0.84
C ALA A 100 14.82 1.91 0.24
N PHE A 101 14.76 2.72 1.30
CA PHE A 101 13.79 2.75 2.39
C PHE A 101 13.91 4.07 3.15
#